data_AF-A0A7C3LDD5-F1
#
_entry.id   AF-A0A7C3LDD5-F1
#
_cell.length_a   1.000
_cell.length_b   1.000
_cell.length_c   1.000
_cell.angle_alpha   90.00
_cell.angle_beta   90.00
_cell.angle_gamma   90.00
#
_symmetry.space_group_name_H-M   'P 1'
#
loop_
_entity.id
_entity.type
_entity.pdbx_description
1 polymer ?
#
loop_
_entity_poly.entity_id
_entity_poly.type
_entity_poly.pdbx_seq_one_letter_code
_entity_poly.pdbx_strand_id
1 'polypeptide(L)'
;VSPEFLSAEDRILIVDDFLASGRTIDALCRIVRNAGATLVGIAAVAEKTFEGGREELAHWDVPVYACATIVDMSDGRIVLAEE
;
A
#
# COMPACT_ATOMS: atom_id res chain seq x y z
N VAL A 1 7.54 -13.62 -12.45
CA VAL A 1 8.16 -12.28 -12.60
C VAL A 1 9.48 -12.52 -13.29
N SER A 2 9.80 -11.82 -14.39
CA SER A 2 11.07 -12.04 -15.09
C SER A 2 12.21 -11.46 -14.24
N PRO A 3 13.32 -12.20 -14.02
CA PRO A 3 14.52 -11.68 -13.36
C PRO A 3 15.10 -10.43 -14.05
N GLU A 4 14.75 -10.20 -15.32
CA GLU A 4 15.20 -9.04 -16.10
C GLU A 4 14.63 -7.71 -15.60
N PHE A 5 13.51 -7.74 -14.87
CA PHE A 5 12.82 -6.52 -14.39
C PHE A 5 12.75 -6.41 -12.86
N LEU A 6 13.01 -7.49 -12.13
CA LEU A 6 12.98 -7.50 -10.67
C LEU A 6 14.05 -8.47 -10.15
N SER A 7 15.10 -7.91 -9.56
CA SER A 7 16.24 -8.63 -8.98
C SER A 7 16.07 -8.83 -7.48
N ALA A 8 16.68 -9.89 -6.93
CA ALA A 8 16.72 -10.12 -5.48
C ALA A 8 17.49 -9.02 -4.72
N GLU A 9 18.36 -8.27 -5.40
CA GLU A 9 19.10 -7.15 -4.81
C GLU A 9 18.27 -5.86 -4.73
N ASP A 10 17.10 -5.82 -5.39
CA ASP A 10 16.28 -4.61 -5.44
C ASP A 10 15.60 -4.32 -4.09
N ARG A 11 15.45 -3.01 -3.83
CA ARG A 11 14.72 -2.46 -2.70
C ARG A 11 13.48 -1.74 -3.23
N ILE A 12 12.31 -2.31 -2.97
CA ILE A 12 11.06 -1.93 -3.62
C ILE A 12 10.15 -1.15 -2.67
N LEU A 13 9.75 0.04 -3.10
CA LEU A 13 8.64 0.80 -2.54
C LEU A 13 7.44 0.62 -3.46
N ILE A 14 6.34 0.07 -2.94
CA ILE A 14 5.08 0.01 -3.71
C ILE A 14 4.39 1.37 -3.63
N VAL A 15 3.94 1.88 -4.77
CA VAL A 15 3.17 3.13 -4.88
C VAL A 15 1.89 2.87 -5.65
N ASP A 16 0.76 3.29 -5.10
CA ASP A 16 -0.56 3.19 -5.74
C ASP A 16 -1.37 4.48 -5.56
N ASP A 17 -2.49 4.61 -6.27
CA ASP A 17 -3.38 5.76 -6.11
C ASP A 17 -4.18 5.69 -4.79
N PHE A 18 -4.80 4.55 -4.50
CA PHE A 18 -5.67 4.34 -3.35
C PHE A 18 -5.28 3.13 -2.50
N LEU A 19 -5.14 3.37 -1.20
CA LEU A 19 -5.21 2.32 -0.18
C LEU A 19 -6.67 2.19 0.29
N ALA A 20 -7.40 1.24 -0.30
CA ALA A 20 -8.76 0.86 0.09
C ALA A 20 -8.75 -0.47 0.88
N SER A 21 -9.13 -1.59 0.25
CA SER A 21 -9.06 -2.94 0.86
C SER A 21 -7.66 -3.55 0.91
N GLY A 22 -6.64 -2.89 0.36
CA GLY A 22 -5.24 -3.37 0.36
C GLY A 22 -4.92 -4.52 -0.60
N ARG A 23 -5.90 -5.22 -1.18
CA ARG A 23 -5.68 -6.47 -1.96
C ARG A 23 -4.73 -6.33 -3.16
N THR A 24 -4.81 -5.24 -3.92
CA THR A 24 -3.91 -5.00 -5.06
C THR A 24 -2.46 -4.84 -4.57
N ILE A 25 -2.27 -4.00 -3.55
CA ILE A 25 -0.97 -3.76 -2.92
C ILE A 25 -0.42 -5.06 -2.32
N ASP A 26 -1.24 -5.87 -1.65
CA ASP A 26 -0.84 -7.18 -1.10
C ASP A 26 -0.33 -8.11 -2.21
N ALA A 27 -1.03 -8.17 -3.35
CA ALA A 27 -0.59 -8.96 -4.50
C ALA A 27 0.77 -8.48 -5.05
N LEU A 28 1.01 -7.17 -5.09
CA LEU A 28 2.31 -6.60 -5.46
C LEU A 28 3.40 -6.93 -4.43
N CYS A 29 3.10 -6.87 -3.13
CA CYS A 29 4.04 -7.26 -2.08
C CYS A 29 4.42 -8.75 -2.19
N ARG A 30 3.47 -9.63 -2.53
CA ARG A 30 3.75 -11.04 -2.83
C ARG A 30 4.66 -11.22 -4.04
N ILE A 31 4.49 -10.39 -5.08
CA ILE A 31 5.38 -10.39 -6.25
C ILE A 31 6.82 -10.03 -5.85
N VAL A 32 6.99 -8.99 -5.03
CA VAL A 32 8.30 -8.59 -4.48
C VAL A 32 8.93 -9.72 -3.68
N ARG A 33 8.19 -10.30 -2.73
CA ARG A 33 8.66 -11.44 -1.92
C ARG A 33 9.05 -12.64 -2.78
N ASN A 34 8.24 -12.98 -3.78
CA ASN A 34 8.48 -14.13 -4.66
C ASN A 34 9.71 -13.93 -5.56
N ALA A 35 10.10 -12.68 -5.84
CA ALA A 35 11.33 -12.37 -6.57
C ALA A 35 12.59 -12.37 -5.67
N GLY A 36 12.43 -12.55 -4.35
CA GLY A 36 13.53 -12.45 -3.39
C GLY A 36 14.00 -11.02 -3.14
N ALA A 37 13.30 -10.02 -3.68
CA ALA A 37 13.61 -8.61 -3.48
C ALA A 37 13.18 -8.15 -2.08
N THR A 38 13.70 -7.00 -1.65
CA THR A 38 13.38 -6.41 -0.35
C THR A 38 12.24 -5.41 -0.48
N LEU A 39 11.08 -5.69 0.11
CA LEU A 39 10.04 -4.67 0.30
C LEU A 39 10.49 -3.69 1.39
N VAL A 40 10.48 -2.39 1.11
CA VAL A 40 10.92 -1.35 2.07
C VAL A 40 9.80 -0.44 2.56
N GLY A 41 8.63 -0.50 1.94
CA GLY A 41 7.49 0.33 2.30
C GLY A 41 6.38 0.27 1.27
N ILE A 42 5.26 0.88 1.65
CA ILE A 42 4.07 1.06 0.83
C ILE A 42 3.68 2.53 0.92
N ALA A 43 3.35 3.14 -0.21
CA ALA A 43 2.83 4.49 -0.29
C ALA A 43 1.55 4.51 -1.13
N ALA A 44 0.56 5.29 -0.70
CA ALA A 44 -0.62 5.60 -1.49
C ALA A 44 -0.83 7.11 -1.56
N VAL A 45 -1.44 7.60 -2.64
CA VAL A 45 -1.84 9.01 -2.70
C VAL A 45 -2.95 9.27 -1.69
N ALA A 46 -3.96 8.41 -1.64
CA ALA A 46 -5.06 8.52 -0.69
C ALA A 46 -5.35 7.19 0.01
N GLU A 47 -5.65 7.24 1.30
CA GLU A 47 -6.10 6.10 2.10
C GLU A 47 -7.56 6.27 2.51
N LYS A 48 -8.36 5.20 2.45
CA LYS A 48 -9.71 5.14 3.02
C LYS A 48 -9.68 4.26 4.26
N THR A 49 -9.68 4.87 5.45
CA THR A 49 -9.48 4.14 6.71
C THR A 49 -10.61 3.15 7.01
N PHE A 50 -11.82 3.44 6.54
CA PHE A 50 -13.02 2.62 6.73
C PHE A 50 -13.07 1.36 5.84
N GLU A 51 -12.05 1.09 5.02
CA GLU A 51 -11.97 -0.09 4.14
C GLU A 51 -10.98 -1.16 4.65
N GLY A 52 -10.24 -0.88 5.72
CA GLY A 52 -9.41 -1.87 6.43
C GLY A 52 -8.11 -2.30 5.73
N GLY A 53 -7.69 -1.61 4.66
CA GLY A 53 -6.51 -2.03 3.89
C GLY A 53 -5.19 -1.87 4.63
N ARG A 54 -5.08 -0.93 5.57
CA ARG A 54 -3.85 -0.76 6.37
C ARG A 54 -3.66 -1.94 7.32
N GLU A 55 -4.73 -2.39 7.97
CA GLU A 55 -4.74 -3.56 8.83
C GLU A 55 -4.40 -4.82 8.03
N GLU A 56 -4.96 -4.98 6.83
CA GLU A 56 -4.66 -6.09 5.92
C GLU A 56 -3.16 -6.16 5.59
N LEU A 57 -2.51 -5.01 5.38
CA LEU A 57 -1.09 -4.92 4.99
C LEU A 57 -0.12 -4.97 6.17
N ALA A 58 -0.59 -4.89 7.43
CA ALA A 58 0.26 -4.79 8.61
C ALA A 58 1.24 -5.97 8.76
N HIS A 59 0.86 -7.16 8.25
CA HIS A 59 1.68 -8.36 8.30
C HIS A 59 2.97 -8.29 7.46
N TRP A 60 3.11 -7.31 6.58
CA TRP A 60 4.33 -7.09 5.82
C TRP A 60 5.44 -6.41 6.63
N ASP A 61 5.13 -5.88 7.82
CA ASP A 61 6.08 -5.26 8.75
C ASP A 61 6.96 -4.17 8.09
N VAL A 62 6.33 -3.36 7.22
CA VAL A 62 6.96 -2.22 6.57
C VAL A 62 6.13 -0.96 6.79
N PRO A 63 6.74 0.24 6.74
CA PRO A 63 6.01 1.48 6.84
C PRO A 63 4.97 1.63 5.72
N VAL A 64 3.78 2.12 6.08
CA VAL A 64 2.69 2.45 5.15
C VAL A 64 2.41 3.95 5.24
N TYR A 65 2.61 4.67 4.14
CA TYR A 65 2.42 6.11 4.04
C TYR A 65 1.22 6.44 3.14
N ALA A 66 0.49 7.50 3.49
CA ALA A 66 -0.56 8.07 2.66
C ALA A 66 -0.43 9.59 2.64
N CYS A 67 -0.57 10.23 1.47
CA CYS A 67 -0.52 11.69 1.38
C CYS A 67 -1.81 12.34 1.90
N ALA A 68 -2.95 11.66 1.75
CA ALA A 68 -4.23 12.09 2.29
C ALA A 68 -4.96 10.90 2.94
N THR A 69 -5.39 11.06 4.19
CA THR A 69 -6.16 10.04 4.90
C THR A 69 -7.62 10.46 4.93
N ILE A 70 -8.48 9.70 4.26
CA ILE A 70 -9.92 9.91 4.20
C ILE A 70 -10.56 9.06 5.29
N VAL A 71 -11.27 9.72 6.21
CA VAL A 71 -11.92 9.09 7.36
C VAL A 71 -13.41 8.87 7.17
N ASP A 72 -14.03 9.63 6.26
CA ASP A 72 -15.43 9.46 5.90
C ASP A 72 -15.69 9.90 4.45
N MET A 73 -16.59 9.19 3.77
CA MET A 73 -17.07 9.53 2.43
C MET A 73 -18.61 9.50 2.33
N SER A 74 -19.30 9.61 3.47
CA SER A 74 -20.76 9.54 3.51
C SER A 74 -21.40 10.85 3.05
N ASP A 75 -22.69 10.79 2.71
CA ASP A 75 -23.51 11.96 2.34
C ASP A 75 -22.93 12.86 1.23
N GLY A 76 -22.14 12.26 0.32
CA GLY A 76 -21.49 12.97 -0.78
C GLY A 76 -20.39 13.95 -0.35
N ARG A 77 -19.86 13.80 0.86
CA ARG A 77 -18.75 14.62 1.39
C ARG A 77 -17.51 13.75 1.55
N ILE A 78 -16.33 14.37 1.48
CA ILE A 78 -15.05 13.72 1.78
C ILE A 78 -14.49 14.40 3.02
N VAL A 79 -14.29 13.65 4.09
CA VAL A 79 -13.70 14.13 5.35
C VAL A 79 -12.28 13.58 5.45
N LEU A 80 -11.30 14.47 5.61
CA LEU A 80 -9.90 14.12 5.81
C LEU A 80 -9.58 14.04 7.31
N ALA A 81 -8.61 13.22 7.69
CA ALA A 81 -8.05 13.22 9.04
C ALA A 81 -7.38 14.58 9.35
N GLU A 82 -7.45 15.00 10.61
CA GLU A 82 -6.62 16.11 11.12
C GLU A 82 -5.17 15.62 11.31
N GLU A 83 -4.19 16.51 11.11
CA GLU A 83 -2.75 16.22 11.24
C GLU A 83 -2.30 15.90 12.68
#